data_AF-A0A7Y4I198-F1
#
_entry.id   AF-A0A7Y4I198-F1
#
_cell.length_a   1.000
_cell.length_b   1.000
_cell.length_c   1.000
_cell.angle_alpha   90.00
_cell.angle_beta   90.00
_cell.angle_gamma   90.00
#
_symmetry.space_group_name_H-M   'P 1'
#
loop_
_entity.id
_entity.type
_entity.pdbx_description
1 polymer ?
#
loop_
_entity_poly.entity_id
_entity_poly.type
_entity_poly.pdbx_seq_one_letter_code
_entity_poly.pdbx_strand_id
1 'polypeptide(L)'
;MAIDTALGNVEGQAVSTSNTYTNTQIEATRFDRPFIPDGADFNDYTATGSYAVRYPNQAGMLNAPSTAAGRLIVGNTNHPTLPAATHLFLGYAGAGVLYRSQGSSGAWTAWDRLDKLDAGQAQAHRAMLVSAFKARRGGVVGTSGKIPVSLRFDHGLAKFGTKILPLLQKYDLPWSQAINSNQMGNAGNTTTFATFSQWCIDNGGEAWNHGRDHISATGPAPILQQIVTALASLQSNLPALSIEGWAPPGVTAGGFDGYSPMTSAEQHWNTYAGQLVLAYHAAVAGYLPGLYRSLPADMPIGLGHTTIEAQTPAWVSGVLNGAINSGMGVQLMLHPASIDTAGFMTTANVETVFADLAARRVAGTIEILTPTGSLLADPNSNHRDDLITNGSFRNGFTGWANTLNWTTAVSGNVTYATTTTGTPLTQTISLNRREALLGGTRELVYRVRATTGAVVRTNILGTGMDARKEHTLSASPNWVEVRKPVTIPANFTGELIVAAGRVSGGTVDITNARLQSI
;
A
#
# COMPACT_ATOMS: atom_id res chain seq x y z
N MET A 1 51.22 23.68 -27.98
CA MET A 1 50.56 24.43 -29.06
C MET A 1 50.89 23.69 -30.36
N ALA A 2 50.04 22.75 -30.75
CA ALA A 2 50.18 22.02 -32.01
C ALA A 2 48.77 21.56 -32.42
N ILE A 3 48.37 22.10 -33.56
CA ILE A 3 47.18 21.83 -34.35
C ILE A 3 47.57 20.68 -35.29
N ASP A 4 46.77 19.62 -35.41
CA ASP A 4 45.88 19.42 -36.55
C ASP A 4 45.05 18.13 -36.40
N THR A 5 44.01 18.08 -37.20
CA THR A 5 42.71 17.46 -36.99
C THR A 5 42.51 16.39 -38.04
N ALA A 6 42.28 15.12 -37.66
CA ALA A 6 41.71 14.11 -38.54
C ALA A 6 41.31 12.86 -37.74
N LEU A 7 40.02 12.65 -37.50
CA LEU A 7 39.40 11.32 -37.56
C LEU A 7 37.90 11.50 -37.84
N GLY A 8 37.49 11.04 -39.02
CA GLY A 8 36.12 11.03 -39.50
C GLY A 8 35.38 9.73 -39.18
N ASN A 9 34.05 9.89 -39.11
CA ASN A 9 32.97 9.00 -39.54
C ASN A 9 33.24 7.49 -39.58
N VAL A 10 32.58 6.78 -38.65
CA VAL A 10 32.08 5.43 -38.89
C VAL A 10 30.57 5.45 -38.73
N GLU A 11 29.92 4.89 -39.75
CA GLU A 11 28.50 4.87 -40.04
C GLU A 11 27.66 4.14 -39.00
N GLY A 12 26.38 4.54 -38.95
CA GLY A 12 25.37 3.96 -38.11
C GLY A 12 25.03 2.53 -38.50
N GLN A 13 25.05 1.65 -37.50
CA GLN A 13 24.21 0.46 -37.51
C GLN A 13 22.94 0.75 -36.71
N ALA A 14 21.82 0.70 -37.42
CA ALA A 14 20.48 0.83 -36.91
C ALA A 14 20.15 -0.32 -35.94
N VAL A 15 19.92 0.02 -34.67
CA VAL A 15 19.18 -0.85 -33.75
C VAL A 15 17.68 -0.62 -34.02
N SER A 16 17.19 -1.39 -34.98
CA SER A 16 15.79 -1.55 -35.36
C SER A 16 15.07 -2.42 -34.32
N THR A 17 14.27 -1.79 -33.45
CA THR A 17 12.79 -1.82 -33.42
C THR A 17 12.37 -1.39 -32.02
N SER A 18 11.85 -0.16 -31.93
CA SER A 18 11.03 0.25 -30.81
C SER A 18 9.86 -0.74 -30.68
N ASN A 19 9.77 -1.45 -29.55
CA ASN A 19 8.47 -1.90 -29.09
C ASN A 19 7.70 -0.64 -28.69
N THR A 20 7.06 -0.03 -29.68
CA THR A 20 6.07 1.02 -29.49
C THR A 20 4.87 0.34 -28.85
N TYR A 21 4.90 0.19 -27.53
CA TYR A 21 3.68 -0.01 -26.76
C TYR A 21 2.85 1.25 -27.01
N THR A 22 1.81 1.13 -27.83
CA THR A 22 0.86 2.22 -28.05
C THR A 22 0.28 2.64 -26.70
N ASN A 23 0.15 3.95 -26.45
CA ASN A 23 -0.48 4.51 -25.22
C ASN A 23 -1.81 3.81 -24.87
N THR A 24 -2.47 3.24 -25.87
CA THR A 24 -3.72 2.48 -25.75
C THR A 24 -3.65 1.26 -24.83
N GLN A 25 -2.52 0.54 -24.76
CA GLN A 25 -2.40 -0.69 -23.96
C GLN A 25 -1.94 -0.44 -22.51
N ILE A 26 -1.22 0.67 -22.27
CA ILE A 26 -0.79 1.09 -20.92
C ILE A 26 -1.94 1.79 -20.18
N GLU A 27 -2.89 2.38 -20.89
CA GLU A 27 -4.03 3.09 -20.30
C GLU A 27 -5.20 2.18 -19.90
N ALA A 28 -5.45 1.05 -20.58
CA ALA A 28 -6.58 0.17 -20.26
C ALA A 28 -6.47 -0.57 -18.91
N THR A 29 -5.30 -0.51 -18.26
CA THR A 29 -4.99 -1.24 -17.02
C THR A 29 -4.99 -0.38 -15.77
N ARG A 30 -5.32 0.93 -15.89
CA ARG A 30 -5.24 1.94 -14.81
C ARG A 30 -6.60 2.40 -14.28
N PHE A 31 -7.70 1.90 -14.84
CA PHE A 31 -9.06 2.39 -14.56
C PHE A 31 -9.99 1.21 -14.33
N ASP A 32 -10.72 1.25 -13.22
CA ASP A 32 -11.73 0.24 -12.87
C ASP A 32 -12.97 0.30 -13.79
N ARG A 33 -12.97 1.22 -14.77
CA ARG A 33 -14.04 1.44 -15.74
C ARG A 33 -13.46 1.74 -17.14
N PRO A 34 -14.18 1.35 -18.21
CA PRO A 34 -13.77 1.65 -19.58
C PRO A 34 -13.63 3.15 -19.83
N PHE A 35 -12.94 3.50 -20.91
CA PHE A 35 -12.81 4.88 -21.38
C PHE A 35 -14.18 5.53 -21.55
N ILE A 36 -14.27 6.81 -21.17
CA ILE A 36 -15.41 7.65 -21.52
C ILE A 36 -15.40 7.83 -23.05
N PRO A 37 -16.45 7.38 -23.78
CA PRO A 37 -16.52 7.54 -25.22
C PRO A 37 -16.57 9.02 -25.62
N ASP A 38 -16.09 9.31 -26.82
CA ASP A 38 -16.12 10.66 -27.38
C ASP A 38 -17.57 11.18 -27.47
N GLY A 39 -17.76 12.48 -27.20
CA GLY A 39 -19.09 13.10 -27.21
C GLY A 39 -19.95 12.78 -26.00
N ALA A 40 -19.51 11.92 -25.08
CA ALA A 40 -20.26 11.60 -23.88
C ALA A 40 -20.44 12.82 -22.96
N ASP A 41 -21.56 12.85 -22.23
CA ASP A 41 -21.82 13.81 -21.18
C ASP A 41 -21.27 13.30 -19.85
N PHE A 42 -20.40 14.09 -19.20
CA PHE A 42 -19.89 13.73 -17.89
C PHE A 42 -21.01 13.59 -16.86
N ASN A 43 -22.13 14.31 -16.99
CA ASN A 43 -23.25 14.24 -16.06
C ASN A 43 -23.88 12.84 -15.98
N ASP A 44 -23.74 12.01 -17.01
CA ASP A 44 -24.30 10.65 -17.06
C ASP A 44 -23.50 9.64 -16.22
N TYR A 45 -22.27 10.01 -15.81
CA TYR A 45 -21.36 9.13 -15.07
C TYR A 45 -21.57 9.23 -13.57
N THR A 46 -22.62 8.58 -13.06
CA THR A 46 -22.96 8.60 -11.61
C THR A 46 -22.50 7.36 -10.86
N ALA A 47 -22.04 6.32 -11.57
CA ALA A 47 -21.55 5.10 -10.96
C ALA A 47 -20.16 5.31 -10.36
N THR A 48 -19.98 4.90 -9.10
CA THR A 48 -18.68 5.02 -8.43
C THR A 48 -17.60 4.24 -9.19
N GLY A 49 -16.44 4.86 -9.35
CA GLY A 49 -15.29 4.29 -10.03
C GLY A 49 -14.38 5.34 -10.64
N SER A 50 -13.40 4.86 -11.38
CA SER A 50 -12.42 5.70 -12.06
C SER A 50 -12.47 5.45 -13.56
N TYR A 51 -12.57 6.52 -14.33
CA TYR A 51 -12.72 6.50 -15.78
C TYR A 51 -11.55 7.24 -16.45
N ALA A 52 -11.11 6.72 -17.58
CA ALA A 52 -10.08 7.35 -18.41
C ALA A 52 -10.69 8.37 -19.37
N VAL A 53 -10.03 9.52 -19.54
CA VAL A 53 -10.44 10.58 -20.46
C VAL A 53 -9.26 10.96 -21.37
N ARG A 54 -9.42 10.75 -22.69
CA ARG A 54 -8.36 10.99 -23.69
C ARG A 54 -8.41 12.38 -24.29
N TYR A 55 -7.24 12.82 -24.78
CA TYR A 55 -7.08 13.95 -25.68
C TYR A 55 -6.85 13.39 -27.10
N PRO A 56 -7.39 14.00 -28.17
CA PRO A 56 -8.06 15.31 -28.24
C PRO A 56 -9.55 15.35 -27.86
N ASN A 57 -10.12 14.24 -27.41
CA ASN A 57 -11.57 14.02 -27.44
C ASN A 57 -12.38 14.70 -26.33
N GLN A 58 -11.72 15.20 -25.28
CA GLN A 58 -12.38 15.97 -24.21
C GLN A 58 -13.04 17.26 -24.73
N ALA A 59 -12.54 17.87 -25.82
CA ALA A 59 -13.14 19.07 -26.40
C ALA A 59 -14.56 18.85 -26.95
N GLY A 60 -14.95 17.61 -27.25
CA GLY A 60 -16.28 17.25 -27.72
C GLY A 60 -17.20 16.68 -26.62
N MET A 61 -16.70 16.48 -25.40
CA MET A 61 -17.47 15.89 -24.30
C MET A 61 -18.31 16.95 -23.59
N LEU A 62 -19.60 16.67 -23.38
CA LEU A 62 -20.51 17.60 -22.70
C LEU A 62 -20.20 17.64 -21.21
N ASN A 63 -20.27 18.84 -20.62
CA ASN A 63 -20.04 19.10 -19.20
C ASN A 63 -18.69 18.58 -18.67
N ALA A 64 -17.72 18.26 -19.52
CA ALA A 64 -16.34 18.02 -19.12
C ALA A 64 -15.68 19.33 -18.68
N PRO A 65 -14.76 19.32 -17.70
CA PRO A 65 -13.99 20.53 -17.38
C PRO A 65 -13.12 20.89 -18.58
N SER A 66 -12.91 22.16 -18.92
CA SER A 66 -12.23 22.63 -20.15
C SER A 66 -10.72 22.30 -20.26
N THR A 67 -10.23 21.36 -19.45
CA THR A 67 -8.84 20.97 -19.29
C THR A 67 -8.43 19.77 -20.16
N ALA A 68 -7.12 19.58 -20.34
CA ALA A 68 -6.52 18.47 -21.11
C ALA A 68 -7.01 17.06 -20.72
N ALA A 69 -6.56 16.01 -21.44
CA ALA A 69 -6.75 14.61 -21.05
C ALA A 69 -6.56 14.40 -19.54
N GLY A 70 -7.27 13.42 -18.97
CA GLY A 70 -7.20 13.19 -17.55
C GLY A 70 -7.88 11.92 -17.10
N ARG A 71 -8.18 11.90 -15.81
CA ARG A 71 -8.87 10.82 -15.11
C ARG A 71 -10.08 11.41 -14.41
N LEU A 72 -11.27 10.90 -14.73
CA LEU A 72 -12.49 11.21 -13.99
C LEU A 72 -12.67 10.16 -12.89
N ILE A 73 -12.73 10.58 -11.63
CA ILE A 73 -13.15 9.75 -10.50
C ILE A 73 -14.56 10.17 -10.13
N VAL A 74 -15.47 9.21 -10.15
CA VAL A 74 -16.85 9.39 -9.74
C VAL A 74 -17.03 8.79 -8.36
N GLY A 75 -17.58 9.57 -7.45
CA GLY A 75 -17.97 9.14 -6.12
C GLY A 75 -19.44 9.35 -5.93
N ASN A 76 -20.15 8.32 -5.50
CA ASN A 76 -21.50 8.47 -4.97
C ASN A 76 -21.41 8.36 -3.45
N THR A 77 -21.83 9.41 -2.75
CA THR A 77 -21.90 9.34 -1.29
C THR A 77 -23.34 9.01 -0.92
N ASN A 78 -23.58 7.80 -0.40
CA ASN A 78 -24.86 7.45 0.23
C ASN A 78 -25.03 8.17 1.59
N HIS A 79 -24.42 9.35 1.75
CA HIS A 79 -24.33 10.05 3.02
C HIS A 79 -25.44 11.11 3.09
N PRO A 80 -26.27 11.11 4.14
CA PRO A 80 -27.52 11.89 4.19
C PRO A 80 -27.33 13.41 4.16
N THR A 81 -26.13 13.90 4.43
CA THR A 81 -25.80 15.35 4.46
C THR A 81 -24.72 15.76 3.46
N LEU A 82 -24.25 14.86 2.60
CA LEU A 82 -23.24 15.17 1.58
C LEU A 82 -23.88 15.09 0.18
N PRO A 83 -23.21 15.63 -0.86
CA PRO A 83 -23.73 15.56 -2.22
C PRO A 83 -24.00 14.13 -2.70
N ALA A 84 -25.09 13.94 -3.45
CA ALA A 84 -25.54 12.64 -3.94
C ALA A 84 -24.53 12.00 -4.91
N ALA A 85 -23.81 12.83 -5.67
CA ALA A 85 -22.68 12.39 -6.48
C ALA A 85 -21.60 13.47 -6.52
N THR A 86 -20.39 13.07 -6.86
CA THR A 86 -19.20 13.91 -6.89
C THR A 86 -18.31 13.46 -8.04
N HIS A 87 -17.74 14.41 -8.75
CA HIS A 87 -16.74 14.18 -9.77
C HIS A 87 -15.43 14.84 -9.37
N LEU A 88 -14.35 14.11 -9.56
CA LEU A 88 -12.99 14.64 -9.52
C LEU A 88 -12.34 14.39 -10.87
N PHE A 89 -11.83 15.44 -11.51
CA PHE A 89 -11.06 15.32 -12.73
C PHE A 89 -9.60 15.63 -12.44
N LEU A 90 -8.72 14.64 -12.56
CA LEU A 90 -7.27 14.86 -12.53
C LEU A 90 -6.79 15.11 -13.96
N GLY A 91 -6.55 16.38 -14.30
CA GLY A 91 -5.97 16.73 -15.58
C GLY A 91 -4.50 16.34 -15.66
N TYR A 92 -4.09 15.72 -16.76
CA TYR A 92 -2.69 15.46 -17.06
C TYR A 92 -1.95 16.76 -17.40
N ALA A 93 -0.61 16.71 -17.39
CA ALA A 93 0.28 17.81 -17.80
C ALA A 93 0.03 19.16 -17.08
N GLY A 94 -0.40 19.12 -15.82
CA GLY A 94 -0.53 20.33 -15.00
C GLY A 94 -1.83 21.12 -15.18
N ALA A 95 -2.84 20.55 -15.84
CA ALA A 95 -4.16 21.19 -15.98
C ALA A 95 -4.94 21.30 -14.64
N GLY A 96 -4.35 20.83 -13.54
CA GLY A 96 -4.91 20.89 -12.20
C GLY A 96 -5.87 19.75 -11.93
N VAL A 97 -6.46 19.80 -10.74
CA VAL A 97 -7.52 18.88 -10.36
C VAL A 97 -8.79 19.70 -10.21
N LEU A 98 -9.88 19.21 -10.79
CA LEU A 98 -11.17 19.88 -10.73
C LEU A 98 -12.15 19.01 -9.99
N TYR A 99 -13.07 19.65 -9.28
CA TYR A 99 -14.14 19.01 -8.55
C TYR A 99 -15.45 19.63 -8.93
N ARG A 100 -16.49 18.81 -8.92
CA ARG A 100 -17.86 19.29 -8.83
C ARG A 100 -18.69 18.27 -8.09
N SER A 101 -19.86 18.68 -7.66
CA SER A 101 -20.78 17.82 -6.93
C SER A 101 -22.20 17.98 -7.43
N GLN A 102 -22.99 16.94 -7.23
CA GLN A 102 -24.40 16.91 -7.52
C GLN A 102 -25.16 17.04 -6.20
N GLY A 103 -25.89 18.14 -6.04
CA GLY A 103 -26.77 18.32 -4.88
C GLY A 103 -27.96 17.36 -4.90
N SER A 104 -28.77 17.38 -3.85
CA SER A 104 -30.00 16.58 -3.75
C SER A 104 -31.03 16.87 -4.84
N SER A 105 -30.95 18.03 -5.51
CA SER A 105 -31.78 18.38 -6.67
C SER A 105 -31.36 17.68 -7.96
N GLY A 106 -30.27 16.91 -7.96
CA GLY A 106 -29.71 16.31 -9.17
C GLY A 106 -28.94 17.30 -10.06
N ALA A 107 -28.85 18.58 -9.68
CA ALA A 107 -28.06 19.56 -10.41
C ALA A 107 -26.58 19.45 -10.05
N TRP A 108 -25.72 19.40 -11.07
CA TRP A 108 -24.27 19.48 -10.92
C TRP A 108 -23.83 20.93 -10.70
N THR A 109 -22.94 21.14 -9.74
CA THR A 109 -22.22 22.42 -9.60
C THR A 109 -21.27 22.62 -10.78
N ALA A 110 -20.86 23.87 -10.99
CA ALA A 110 -19.74 24.15 -11.88
C ALA A 110 -18.48 23.40 -11.44
N TRP A 111 -17.56 23.19 -12.38
CA TRP A 111 -16.23 22.68 -12.07
C TRP A 111 -15.43 23.75 -11.34
N ASP A 112 -15.05 23.44 -10.11
CA ASP A 112 -14.12 24.24 -9.31
C ASP A 112 -12.75 23.60 -9.31
N ARG A 113 -11.71 24.42 -9.19
CA ARG A 113 -10.35 23.88 -9.06
C ARG A 113 -10.04 23.52 -7.61
N LEU A 114 -9.50 22.31 -7.43
CA LEU A 114 -9.12 21.75 -6.13
C LEU A 114 -7.92 22.43 -5.47
N ASP A 115 -7.22 23.33 -6.17
CA ASP A 115 -6.20 24.18 -5.55
C ASP A 115 -6.81 25.43 -4.86
N LYS A 116 -8.15 25.54 -4.81
CA LYS A 116 -8.91 26.60 -4.13
C LYS A 116 -10.05 26.07 -3.26
N LEU A 117 -9.89 24.87 -2.68
CA LEU A 117 -10.95 24.25 -1.90
C LEU A 117 -11.34 25.06 -0.67
N ASP A 118 -12.63 24.95 -0.31
CA ASP A 118 -13.05 25.10 1.08
C ASP A 118 -13.00 23.76 1.84
N ALA A 119 -13.19 23.83 3.16
CA ALA A 119 -13.15 22.65 4.03
C ALA A 119 -14.22 21.60 3.69
N GLY A 120 -15.40 22.01 3.21
CA GLY A 120 -16.50 21.10 2.88
C GLY A 120 -16.21 20.28 1.63
N GLN A 121 -15.64 20.91 0.60
CA GLN A 121 -15.20 20.22 -0.61
C GLN A 121 -14.04 19.25 -0.34
N ALA A 122 -13.07 19.64 0.50
CA ALA A 122 -11.99 18.75 0.92
C ALA A 122 -12.52 17.50 1.65
N GLN A 123 -13.53 17.67 2.52
CA GLN A 123 -14.17 16.58 3.24
C GLN A 123 -14.91 15.62 2.31
N ALA A 124 -15.71 16.16 1.37
CA ALA A 124 -16.46 15.35 0.41
C ALA A 124 -15.51 14.51 -0.45
N HIS A 125 -14.40 15.09 -0.91
CA HIS A 125 -13.42 14.35 -1.69
C HIS A 125 -12.72 13.28 -0.85
N ARG A 126 -12.33 13.59 0.40
CA ARG A 126 -11.77 12.59 1.30
C ARG A 126 -12.70 11.38 1.47
N ALA A 127 -14.00 11.59 1.57
CA ALA A 127 -14.96 10.49 1.72
C ALA A 127 -14.90 9.50 0.54
N MET A 128 -14.72 10.00 -0.68
CA MET A 128 -14.50 9.15 -1.87
C MET A 128 -13.20 8.35 -1.77
N LEU A 129 -12.10 9.02 -1.41
CA LEU A 129 -10.79 8.40 -1.25
C LEU A 129 -10.84 7.31 -0.16
N VAL A 130 -11.51 7.57 0.95
CA VAL A 130 -11.74 6.61 2.04
C VAL A 130 -12.57 5.41 1.57
N SER A 131 -13.59 5.62 0.73
CA SER A 131 -14.38 4.51 0.17
C SER A 131 -13.53 3.58 -0.69
N ALA A 132 -12.75 4.14 -1.63
CA ALA A 132 -11.82 3.37 -2.46
C ALA A 132 -10.74 2.66 -1.61
N PHE A 133 -10.21 3.36 -0.60
CA PHE A 133 -9.24 2.82 0.35
C PHE A 133 -9.77 1.62 1.12
N LYS A 134 -11.02 1.70 1.63
CA LYS A 134 -11.70 0.58 2.31
C LYS A 134 -11.94 -0.58 1.36
N ALA A 135 -12.44 -0.30 0.15
CA ALA A 135 -12.66 -1.32 -0.87
C ALA A 135 -11.38 -2.10 -1.19
N ARG A 136 -10.23 -1.41 -1.31
CA ARG A 136 -8.91 -2.01 -1.58
C ARG A 136 -8.46 -3.05 -0.56
N ARG A 137 -8.89 -2.89 0.69
CA ARG A 137 -8.58 -3.78 1.81
C ARG A 137 -9.69 -4.79 2.09
N GLY A 138 -10.76 -4.78 1.29
CA GLY A 138 -11.93 -5.64 1.47
C GLY A 138 -12.81 -5.23 2.65
N GLY A 139 -12.73 -3.96 3.07
CA GLY A 139 -13.44 -3.44 4.24
C GLY A 139 -12.58 -3.47 5.50
N VAL A 140 -13.18 -3.94 6.61
CA VAL A 140 -12.52 -3.99 7.92
C VAL A 140 -11.42 -5.05 7.96
N VAL A 141 -10.35 -4.79 8.72
CA VAL A 141 -9.28 -5.75 8.99
C VAL A 141 -9.45 -6.30 10.41
N GLY A 142 -10.19 -7.40 10.53
CA GLY A 142 -10.49 -8.03 11.81
C GLY A 142 -9.26 -8.60 12.49
N THR A 143 -8.99 -8.24 13.74
CA THR A 143 -7.81 -8.71 14.49
C THR A 143 -8.14 -9.76 15.54
N SER A 144 -9.41 -10.13 15.71
CA SER A 144 -9.85 -11.20 16.63
C SER A 144 -9.29 -11.02 18.05
N GLY A 145 -9.40 -9.81 18.60
CA GLY A 145 -8.91 -9.42 19.92
C GLY A 145 -7.42 -9.11 20.02
N LYS A 146 -6.64 -9.34 18.95
CA LYS A 146 -5.20 -9.03 18.93
C LYS A 146 -4.96 -7.54 18.70
N ILE A 147 -3.85 -7.04 19.22
CA ILE A 147 -3.51 -5.63 19.10
C ILE A 147 -2.75 -5.34 17.79
N PRO A 148 -3.22 -4.42 16.93
CA PRO A 148 -2.55 -4.07 15.70
C PRO A 148 -1.28 -3.26 15.96
N VAL A 149 -0.16 -3.71 15.39
CA VAL A 149 1.11 -3.00 15.36
C VAL A 149 1.49 -2.77 13.90
N SER A 150 1.94 -1.56 13.56
CA SER A 150 2.42 -1.22 12.21
C SER A 150 3.80 -0.60 12.23
N LEU A 151 4.53 -0.77 11.12
CA LEU A 151 5.89 -0.26 10.94
C LEU A 151 5.91 0.78 9.82
N ARG A 152 6.45 1.97 10.11
CA ARG A 152 6.70 3.02 9.12
C ARG A 152 8.18 3.37 9.09
N PHE A 153 8.69 3.69 7.91
CA PHE A 153 10.06 4.15 7.72
C PHE A 153 10.05 5.45 6.93
N ASP A 154 10.79 6.46 7.40
CA ASP A 154 10.83 7.76 6.75
C ASP A 154 12.17 7.91 6.01
N HIS A 155 12.10 8.08 4.68
CA HIS A 155 13.23 8.18 3.72
C HIS A 155 14.43 7.24 3.99
N GLY A 156 15.64 7.59 3.52
CA GLY A 156 16.89 6.84 3.80
C GLY A 156 17.00 5.50 3.08
N LEU A 157 16.53 5.43 1.82
CA LEU A 157 16.33 4.17 1.09
C LEU A 157 17.59 3.31 0.90
N ALA A 158 18.78 3.91 0.89
CA ALA A 158 20.03 3.15 0.78
C ALA A 158 20.26 2.26 2.01
N LYS A 159 20.08 2.82 3.22
CA LYS A 159 20.16 2.04 4.47
C LYS A 159 18.93 1.17 4.68
N PHE A 160 17.76 1.59 4.19
CA PHE A 160 16.56 0.74 4.21
C PHE A 160 16.82 -0.59 3.48
N GLY A 161 17.24 -0.53 2.22
CA GLY A 161 17.47 -1.73 1.42
C GLY A 161 18.57 -2.65 1.95
N THR A 162 19.61 -2.08 2.54
CA THR A 162 20.79 -2.85 3.01
C THR A 162 20.66 -3.37 4.44
N LYS A 163 19.89 -2.72 5.31
CA LYS A 163 19.81 -3.05 6.74
C LYS A 163 18.42 -3.42 7.21
N ILE A 164 17.38 -2.73 6.74
CA ILE A 164 16.02 -2.87 7.27
C ILE A 164 15.22 -3.92 6.49
N LEU A 165 15.21 -3.83 5.16
CA LEU A 165 14.47 -4.76 4.30
C LEU A 165 14.85 -6.23 4.54
N PRO A 166 16.14 -6.61 4.70
CA PRO A 166 16.51 -7.98 5.02
C PRO A 166 15.90 -8.49 6.33
N LEU A 167 15.77 -7.62 7.34
CA LEU A 167 15.13 -7.97 8.62
C LEU A 167 13.61 -8.10 8.46
N LEU A 168 12.96 -7.20 7.72
CA LEU A 168 11.52 -7.31 7.42
C LEU A 168 11.21 -8.61 6.67
N GLN A 169 12.07 -9.00 5.72
CA GLN A 169 11.97 -10.27 4.99
C GLN A 169 12.20 -11.49 5.90
N LYS A 170 13.19 -11.41 6.80
CA LYS A 170 13.48 -12.47 7.77
C LYS A 170 12.28 -12.78 8.65
N TYR A 171 11.60 -11.74 9.14
CA TYR A 171 10.51 -11.85 10.12
C TYR A 171 9.09 -11.74 9.53
N ASP A 172 8.94 -11.65 8.20
CA ASP A 172 7.65 -11.51 7.50
C ASP A 172 6.82 -10.32 8.00
N LEU A 173 7.47 -9.16 8.09
CA LEU A 173 6.85 -7.94 8.61
C LEU A 173 6.49 -6.98 7.46
N PRO A 174 5.20 -6.67 7.26
CA PRO A 174 4.78 -5.64 6.32
C PRO A 174 5.11 -4.24 6.86
N TRP A 175 5.14 -3.24 5.96
CA TRP A 175 5.63 -1.90 6.30
C TRP A 175 5.06 -0.82 5.38
N SER A 176 5.23 0.45 5.76
CA SER A 176 5.17 1.57 4.82
C SER A 176 6.43 2.42 4.85
N GLN A 177 6.77 3.02 3.71
CA GLN A 177 7.85 3.98 3.57
C GLN A 177 7.28 5.31 3.13
N ALA A 178 7.52 6.34 3.94
CA ALA A 178 7.28 7.71 3.56
C ALA A 178 8.44 8.18 2.67
N ILE A 179 8.14 8.59 1.43
CA ILE A 179 9.12 8.98 0.42
C ILE A 179 8.85 10.40 -0.05
N ASN A 180 9.94 11.17 -0.17
CA ASN A 180 9.90 12.47 -0.82
C ASN A 180 10.15 12.31 -2.32
N SER A 181 9.25 12.84 -3.15
CA SER A 181 9.26 12.56 -4.60
C SER A 181 10.53 13.04 -5.31
N ASN A 182 11.19 14.08 -4.80
CA ASN A 182 12.38 14.68 -5.40
C ASN A 182 13.69 14.32 -4.65
N GLN A 183 13.62 13.43 -3.65
CA GLN A 183 14.81 12.96 -2.93
C GLN A 183 15.32 11.60 -3.46
N MET A 184 14.57 10.94 -4.35
CA MET A 184 14.97 9.68 -4.97
C MET A 184 16.20 9.87 -5.86
N GLY A 185 17.22 9.04 -5.70
CA GLY A 185 18.50 9.14 -6.40
C GLY A 185 19.54 10.06 -5.74
N ASN A 186 19.17 10.83 -4.72
CA ASN A 186 20.11 11.69 -3.98
C ASN A 186 20.96 10.89 -2.98
N ALA A 187 21.97 11.55 -2.39
CA ALA A 187 22.80 10.97 -1.33
C ALA A 187 21.93 10.45 -0.17
N GLY A 188 22.02 9.15 0.12
CA GLY A 188 21.19 8.46 1.13
C GLY A 188 19.92 7.79 0.59
N ASN A 189 19.50 8.10 -0.64
CA ASN A 189 18.33 7.55 -1.32
C ASN A 189 18.69 7.04 -2.73
N THR A 190 19.84 6.37 -2.88
CA THR A 190 20.38 5.94 -4.18
C THR A 190 19.57 4.86 -4.90
N THR A 191 18.48 4.39 -4.30
CA THR A 191 17.55 3.40 -4.87
C THR A 191 16.72 4.03 -5.99
N THR A 192 16.46 3.29 -7.06
CA THR A 192 15.54 3.73 -8.13
C THR A 192 14.08 3.51 -7.74
N PHE A 193 13.15 4.24 -8.36
CA PHE A 193 11.71 3.99 -8.19
C PHE A 193 11.32 2.55 -8.55
N ALA A 194 11.88 2.00 -9.63
CA ALA A 194 11.59 0.63 -10.05
C ALA A 194 12.02 -0.41 -9.00
N THR A 195 13.24 -0.28 -8.46
CA THR A 195 13.75 -1.15 -7.40
C THR A 195 12.90 -1.05 -6.13
N PHE A 196 12.55 0.17 -5.71
CA PHE A 196 11.70 0.38 -4.54
C PHE A 196 10.28 -0.19 -4.77
N SER A 197 9.71 0.02 -5.96
CA SER A 197 8.41 -0.57 -6.32
C SER A 197 8.43 -2.10 -6.19
N GLN A 198 9.51 -2.74 -6.64
CA GLN A 198 9.65 -4.19 -6.53
C GLN A 198 9.80 -4.65 -5.07
N TRP A 199 10.52 -3.90 -4.24
CA TRP A 199 10.60 -4.18 -2.80
C TRP A 199 9.22 -4.20 -2.15
N CYS A 200 8.37 -3.22 -2.48
CA CYS A 200 7.00 -3.14 -2.00
C CYS A 200 6.17 -4.34 -2.47
N ILE A 201 6.15 -4.61 -3.78
CA ILE A 201 5.36 -5.70 -4.38
C ILE A 201 5.74 -7.04 -3.76
N ASP A 202 7.03 -7.38 -3.73
CA ASP A 202 7.45 -8.72 -3.32
C ASP A 202 7.41 -8.95 -1.81
N ASN A 203 7.35 -7.89 -1.00
CA ASN A 203 7.52 -7.99 0.46
C ASN A 203 6.42 -7.29 1.27
N GLY A 204 5.33 -6.87 0.63
CA GLY A 204 4.18 -6.22 1.27
C GLY A 204 4.52 -4.86 1.88
N GLY A 205 5.20 -4.04 1.09
CA GLY A 205 5.51 -2.66 1.44
C GLY A 205 4.53 -1.67 0.83
N GLU A 206 4.33 -0.54 1.51
CA GLU A 206 3.52 0.57 1.02
C GLU A 206 4.37 1.82 0.79
N ALA A 207 3.91 2.66 -0.12
CA ALA A 207 4.54 3.95 -0.38
C ALA A 207 3.60 5.08 0.05
N TRP A 208 4.11 5.98 0.88
CA TRP A 208 3.38 7.15 1.37
C TRP A 208 4.04 8.42 0.84
N ASN A 209 3.21 9.42 0.53
CA ASN A 209 3.69 10.73 0.16
C ASN A 209 4.23 11.44 1.41
N HIS A 210 5.50 11.83 1.35
CA HIS A 210 6.19 12.52 2.43
C HIS A 210 6.54 13.98 2.09
N GLY A 211 5.92 14.53 1.05
CA GLY A 211 6.29 15.82 0.49
C GLY A 211 7.19 15.68 -0.74
N ARG A 212 7.59 16.81 -1.33
CA ARG A 212 8.51 16.81 -2.47
C ARG A 212 9.96 16.75 -2.02
N ASP A 213 10.35 17.61 -1.08
CA ASP A 213 11.78 17.89 -0.79
C ASP A 213 12.16 17.75 0.70
N HIS A 214 11.21 17.39 1.58
CA HIS A 214 11.40 17.37 3.03
C HIS A 214 11.72 18.76 3.62
N ILE A 215 10.97 19.78 3.21
CA ILE A 215 11.15 21.17 3.65
C ILE A 215 9.80 21.81 4.01
N SER A 216 9.82 22.88 4.81
CA SER A 216 8.66 23.74 4.97
C SER A 216 8.30 24.43 3.65
N ALA A 217 7.01 24.68 3.45
CA ALA A 217 6.50 25.52 2.37
C ALA A 217 5.64 26.66 2.93
N THR A 218 5.66 27.81 2.26
CA THR A 218 4.87 28.99 2.61
C THR A 218 4.16 29.52 1.38
N GLY A 219 2.89 29.83 1.51
CA GLY A 219 2.02 30.28 0.45
C GLY A 219 1.46 29.15 -0.41
N PRO A 220 0.39 29.41 -1.18
CA PRO A 220 -0.36 28.36 -1.87
C PRO A 220 0.47 27.54 -2.87
N ALA A 221 1.26 28.19 -3.73
CA ALA A 221 1.99 27.48 -4.78
C ALA A 221 3.09 26.53 -4.26
N PRO A 222 3.97 26.93 -3.32
CA PRO A 222 4.93 26.00 -2.71
C PRO A 222 4.26 24.86 -1.94
N ILE A 223 3.15 25.12 -1.23
CA ILE A 223 2.39 24.10 -0.50
C ILE A 223 1.78 23.08 -1.47
N LEU A 224 1.16 23.55 -2.57
CA LEU A 224 0.64 22.69 -3.63
C LEU A 224 1.73 21.79 -4.22
N GLN A 225 2.94 22.33 -4.43
CA GLN A 225 4.06 21.55 -4.95
C GLN A 225 4.48 20.43 -4.00
N GLN A 226 4.53 20.72 -2.69
CA GLN A 226 4.92 19.73 -1.69
C GLN A 226 3.86 18.64 -1.52
N ILE A 227 2.56 18.93 -1.64
CA ILE A 227 1.50 17.95 -1.35
C ILE A 227 1.01 17.29 -2.64
N VAL A 228 0.45 18.07 -3.55
CA VAL A 228 -0.29 17.59 -4.71
C VAL A 228 0.64 17.21 -5.85
N THR A 229 1.59 18.09 -6.20
CA THR A 229 2.55 17.79 -7.27
C THR A 229 3.48 16.65 -6.88
N ALA A 230 3.88 16.56 -5.60
CA ALA A 230 4.63 15.42 -5.09
C ALA A 230 3.86 14.10 -5.23
N LEU A 231 2.57 14.08 -4.87
CA LEU A 231 1.73 12.90 -5.05
C LEU A 231 1.66 12.47 -6.53
N ALA A 232 1.39 13.42 -7.44
CA ALA A 232 1.33 13.15 -8.86
C ALA A 232 2.67 12.61 -9.40
N SER A 233 3.79 13.15 -8.93
CA SER A 233 5.13 12.66 -9.25
C SER A 233 5.35 11.23 -8.77
N LEU A 234 4.97 10.91 -7.52
CA LEU A 234 5.08 9.54 -6.99
C LEU A 234 4.19 8.58 -7.78
N GLN A 235 2.93 8.92 -8.04
CA GLN A 235 2.00 8.08 -8.81
C GLN A 235 2.51 7.84 -10.24
N SER A 236 3.16 8.82 -10.85
CA SER A 236 3.76 8.67 -12.18
C SER A 236 4.96 7.73 -12.16
N ASN A 237 5.80 7.79 -11.12
CA ASN A 237 7.03 6.99 -11.01
C ASN A 237 6.80 5.60 -10.38
N LEU A 238 5.72 5.40 -9.64
CA LEU A 238 5.33 4.16 -8.98
C LEU A 238 3.93 3.70 -9.45
N PRO A 239 3.71 3.50 -10.76
CA PRO A 239 2.38 3.18 -11.29
C PRO A 239 1.83 1.83 -10.81
N ALA A 240 2.69 0.96 -10.26
CA ALA A 240 2.32 -0.32 -9.69
C ALA A 240 1.90 -0.23 -8.21
N LEU A 241 2.04 0.93 -7.55
CA LEU A 241 1.68 1.10 -6.14
C LEU A 241 0.54 2.10 -6.00
N SER A 242 -0.35 1.86 -5.04
CA SER A 242 -1.33 2.87 -4.62
C SER A 242 -0.72 3.80 -3.57
N ILE A 243 -0.59 5.08 -3.91
CA ILE A 243 -0.08 6.12 -2.99
C ILE A 243 -1.29 6.79 -2.32
N GLU A 244 -1.76 6.19 -1.23
CA GLU A 244 -2.99 6.62 -0.53
C GLU A 244 -2.71 7.35 0.80
N GLY A 245 -1.47 7.27 1.29
CA GLY A 245 -1.05 7.81 2.57
C GLY A 245 -0.27 9.12 2.46
N TRP A 246 -0.51 10.04 3.38
CA TRP A 246 0.31 11.22 3.65
C TRP A 246 0.98 11.10 5.02
N ALA A 247 2.29 11.33 5.06
CA ALA A 247 3.04 11.51 6.29
C ALA A 247 3.70 12.90 6.24
N PRO A 248 3.35 13.84 7.13
CA PRO A 248 3.95 15.17 7.12
C PRO A 248 5.45 15.09 7.43
N PRO A 249 6.33 15.72 6.61
CA PRO A 249 7.76 15.77 6.89
C PRO A 249 8.02 16.48 8.22
N GLY A 250 9.07 16.02 8.91
CA GLY A 250 9.53 16.66 10.13
C GLY A 250 10.12 18.03 9.81
N VAL A 251 9.31 19.08 9.92
CA VAL A 251 9.70 20.46 9.59
C VAL A 251 9.44 21.38 10.78
N THR A 252 10.01 22.59 10.73
CA THR A 252 9.86 23.60 11.79
C THR A 252 8.38 23.89 12.09
N ALA A 253 8.08 24.13 13.36
CA ALA A 253 6.74 24.53 13.78
C ALA A 253 6.25 25.77 13.01
N GLY A 254 5.00 25.73 12.54
CA GLY A 254 4.41 26.75 11.68
C GLY A 254 4.67 26.52 10.18
N GLY A 255 5.45 25.50 9.80
CA GLY A 255 5.62 25.12 8.40
C GLY A 255 4.29 24.77 7.73
N PHE A 256 4.21 24.96 6.41
CA PHE A 256 2.97 24.79 5.63
C PHE A 256 1.86 25.73 6.10
N ASP A 257 2.23 26.98 6.38
CA ASP A 257 1.34 28.04 6.87
C ASP A 257 0.50 27.62 8.09
N GLY A 258 1.16 27.00 9.07
CA GLY A 258 0.54 26.57 10.32
C GLY A 258 0.00 25.14 10.33
N TYR A 259 0.09 24.39 9.23
CA TYR A 259 -0.34 22.99 9.21
C TYR A 259 0.60 22.05 9.98
N SER A 260 1.93 22.23 9.84
CA SER A 260 2.94 21.39 10.50
C SER A 260 3.35 21.96 11.88
N PRO A 261 3.52 21.14 12.94
CA PRO A 261 3.60 19.68 12.95
C PRO A 261 2.26 18.98 13.16
N MET A 262 1.12 19.62 12.89
CA MET A 262 -0.19 18.93 12.92
C MET A 262 -0.48 18.27 14.29
N THR A 263 -0.38 19.07 15.34
CA THR A 263 -0.65 18.71 16.74
C THR A 263 -2.11 18.87 17.15
N SER A 264 -2.97 19.40 16.28
CA SER A 264 -4.42 19.52 16.53
C SER A 264 -5.25 19.14 15.30
N ALA A 265 -6.50 18.73 15.53
CA ALA A 265 -7.41 18.34 14.46
C ALA A 265 -7.79 19.54 13.57
N GLU A 266 -7.87 20.74 14.15
CA GLU A 266 -8.22 21.98 13.48
C GLU A 266 -7.22 22.35 12.37
N GLN A 267 -5.94 21.98 12.52
CA GLN A 267 -4.93 22.25 11.51
C GLN A 267 -5.26 21.57 10.17
N HIS A 268 -5.98 20.44 10.17
CA HIS A 268 -6.44 19.81 8.94
C HIS A 268 -7.48 20.62 8.18
N TRP A 269 -8.35 21.34 8.88
CA TRP A 269 -9.52 21.99 8.29
C TRP A 269 -9.32 23.48 8.05
N ASN A 270 -8.53 24.12 8.91
CA ASN A 270 -8.38 25.58 8.94
C ASN A 270 -7.16 26.07 8.16
N THR A 271 -6.32 25.17 7.64
CA THR A 271 -5.16 25.53 6.84
C THR A 271 -5.32 25.06 5.41
N TYR A 272 -4.76 25.83 4.47
CA TYR A 272 -4.73 25.46 3.07
C TYR A 272 -4.04 24.09 2.84
N ALA A 273 -2.91 23.86 3.51
CA ALA A 273 -2.20 22.60 3.43
C ALA A 273 -3.00 21.41 3.97
N GLY A 274 -3.69 21.58 5.10
CA GLY A 274 -4.54 20.54 5.69
C GLY A 274 -5.68 20.14 4.76
N GLN A 275 -6.33 21.12 4.13
CA GLN A 275 -7.41 20.89 3.17
C GLN A 275 -6.90 20.12 1.95
N LEU A 276 -5.73 20.48 1.42
CA LEU A 276 -5.09 19.71 0.34
C LEU A 276 -4.77 18.28 0.79
N VAL A 277 -4.15 18.07 1.95
CA VAL A 277 -3.85 16.71 2.43
C VAL A 277 -5.11 15.84 2.48
N LEU A 278 -6.20 16.34 3.05
CA LEU A 278 -7.44 15.59 3.14
C LEU A 278 -8.07 15.35 1.75
N ALA A 279 -7.96 16.32 0.86
CA ALA A 279 -8.45 16.22 -0.50
C ALA A 279 -7.55 15.40 -1.42
N TYR A 280 -6.43 14.84 -0.98
CA TYR A 280 -5.56 14.05 -1.86
C TYR A 280 -5.09 12.73 -1.28
N HIS A 281 -5.34 12.49 0.02
CA HIS A 281 -4.91 11.29 0.72
C HIS A 281 -6.04 10.74 1.60
N ALA A 282 -6.30 9.43 1.47
CA ALA A 282 -7.27 8.75 2.32
C ALA A 282 -6.71 8.56 3.74
N ALA A 283 -5.47 8.08 3.82
CA ALA A 283 -4.73 7.86 5.06
C ALA A 283 -3.85 9.06 5.36
N VAL A 284 -3.99 9.63 6.56
CA VAL A 284 -3.28 10.85 6.96
C VAL A 284 -2.65 10.62 8.32
N ALA A 285 -1.32 10.55 8.37
CA ALA A 285 -0.57 10.55 9.62
C ALA A 285 -0.24 11.98 10.06
N GLY A 286 0.26 12.09 11.29
CA GLY A 286 1.10 13.22 11.71
C GLY A 286 1.47 13.11 13.18
N TYR A 287 1.15 14.13 13.99
CA TYR A 287 1.71 14.27 15.33
C TYR A 287 0.68 14.70 16.38
N LEU A 288 -0.59 14.28 16.23
CA LEU A 288 -1.53 14.36 17.35
C LEU A 288 -0.93 13.65 18.58
N PRO A 289 -1.04 14.24 19.78
CA PRO A 289 -0.41 13.69 20.97
C PRO A 289 -0.98 12.31 21.32
N GLY A 290 -0.11 11.45 21.83
CA GLY A 290 -0.46 10.08 22.22
C GLY A 290 0.38 9.04 21.48
N LEU A 291 0.70 7.96 22.18
CA LEU A 291 1.49 6.84 21.64
C LEU A 291 0.59 5.77 20.99
N TYR A 292 -0.65 5.68 21.45
CA TYR A 292 -1.56 4.58 21.16
C TYR A 292 -2.78 5.03 20.37
N ARG A 293 -3.37 4.09 19.64
CA ARG A 293 -4.50 4.30 18.74
C ARG A 293 -5.72 3.60 19.26
N SER A 294 -6.80 4.34 19.50
CA SER A 294 -8.09 3.76 19.87
C SER A 294 -8.59 2.81 18.79
N LEU A 295 -9.26 1.74 19.22
CA LEU A 295 -9.83 0.72 18.35
C LEU A 295 -11.35 0.59 18.59
N PRO A 296 -12.14 0.23 17.57
CA PRO A 296 -11.75 0.06 16.17
C PRO A 296 -11.25 1.36 15.55
N ALA A 297 -10.21 1.26 14.72
CA ALA A 297 -9.73 2.41 13.95
C ALA A 297 -10.63 2.54 12.72
N ASP A 298 -11.49 3.56 12.68
CA ASP A 298 -12.30 3.87 11.50
C ASP A 298 -11.71 5.09 10.78
N MET A 299 -10.59 4.89 10.09
CA MET A 299 -9.90 5.92 9.32
C MET A 299 -9.60 7.23 10.08
N PRO A 300 -9.05 7.16 11.31
CA PRO A 300 -8.66 8.33 12.07
C PRO A 300 -7.62 9.16 11.30
N ILE A 301 -7.73 10.48 11.41
CA ILE A 301 -6.79 11.41 10.79
C ILE A 301 -5.75 11.88 11.79
N GLY A 302 -4.55 12.10 11.29
CA GLY A 302 -3.52 12.82 11.98
C GLY A 302 -2.84 12.07 13.13
N LEU A 303 -3.05 10.76 13.22
CA LEU A 303 -2.48 9.96 14.28
C LEU A 303 -0.96 10.02 14.31
N GLY A 304 -0.45 10.11 15.54
CA GLY A 304 0.96 10.00 15.86
C GLY A 304 1.57 8.64 15.53
N HIS A 305 2.88 8.59 15.75
CA HIS A 305 3.71 7.41 15.70
C HIS A 305 4.71 7.45 16.86
N THR A 306 5.28 6.30 17.20
CA THR A 306 6.35 6.18 18.17
C THR A 306 7.68 6.05 17.44
N THR A 307 8.51 7.10 17.49
CA THR A 307 9.87 7.12 16.93
C THR A 307 10.80 6.26 17.79
N ILE A 308 11.45 5.25 17.21
CA ILE A 308 12.20 4.24 17.98
C ILE A 308 13.71 4.24 17.77
N GLU A 309 14.26 4.94 16.77
CA GLU A 309 15.69 4.83 16.42
C GLU A 309 16.64 5.26 17.51
N ALA A 310 16.25 6.12 18.46
CA ALA A 310 17.09 6.55 19.58
C ALA A 310 16.81 5.76 20.87
N GLN A 311 15.97 4.72 20.81
CA GLN A 311 15.50 3.98 21.97
C GLN A 311 16.23 2.65 22.13
N THR A 312 16.04 2.00 23.28
CA THR A 312 16.53 0.62 23.50
C THR A 312 15.46 -0.40 23.11
N PRO A 313 15.83 -1.64 22.73
CA PRO A 313 14.85 -2.70 22.50
C PRO A 313 13.91 -2.94 23.68
N ALA A 314 14.42 -2.84 24.91
CA ALA A 314 13.62 -2.97 26.13
C ALA A 314 12.54 -1.89 26.25
N TRP A 315 12.86 -0.64 25.90
CA TRP A 315 11.89 0.45 25.88
C TRP A 315 10.79 0.20 24.85
N VAL A 316 11.15 -0.24 23.64
CA VAL A 316 10.16 -0.57 22.60
C VAL A 316 9.24 -1.71 23.05
N SER A 317 9.79 -2.74 23.70
CA SER A 317 9.00 -3.82 24.29
C SER A 317 8.04 -3.30 25.38
N GLY A 318 8.45 -2.29 26.15
CA GLY A 318 7.60 -1.57 27.09
C GLY A 318 6.42 -0.85 26.41
N VAL A 319 6.67 -0.17 25.28
CA VAL A 319 5.61 0.47 24.48
C VAL A 319 4.60 -0.57 23.99
N LEU A 320 5.08 -1.71 23.50
CA LEU A 320 4.23 -2.82 23.04
C LEU A 320 3.38 -3.40 24.19
N ASN A 321 3.97 -3.59 25.37
CA ASN A 321 3.22 -4.04 26.55
C ASN A 321 2.14 -3.05 26.94
N GLY A 322 2.42 -1.73 26.89
CA GLY A 322 1.42 -0.71 27.15
C GLY A 322 0.25 -0.78 26.16
N ALA A 323 0.52 -0.92 24.87
CA ALA A 323 -0.50 -1.09 23.82
C ALA A 323 -1.37 -2.33 24.05
N ILE A 324 -0.75 -3.46 24.43
CA ILE A 324 -1.43 -4.72 24.77
C ILE A 324 -2.35 -4.53 25.98
N ASN A 325 -1.82 -3.95 27.06
CA ASN A 325 -2.56 -3.77 28.31
C ASN A 325 -3.72 -2.78 28.17
N SER A 326 -3.60 -1.78 27.29
CA SER A 326 -4.64 -0.79 27.04
C SER A 326 -5.64 -1.20 25.95
N GLY A 327 -5.40 -2.30 25.24
CA GLY A 327 -6.25 -2.72 24.13
C GLY A 327 -6.20 -1.75 22.92
N MET A 328 -5.07 -1.07 22.70
CA MET A 328 -4.93 -0.01 21.69
C MET A 328 -3.81 -0.31 20.70
N GLY A 329 -3.97 0.09 19.45
CA GLY A 329 -2.94 -0.11 18.43
C GLY A 329 -1.72 0.81 18.59
N VAL A 330 -0.63 0.48 17.90
CA VAL A 330 0.57 1.35 17.86
C VAL A 330 1.23 1.32 16.49
N GLN A 331 1.81 2.45 16.08
CA GLN A 331 2.72 2.53 14.94
C GLN A 331 4.11 2.87 15.43
N LEU A 332 5.08 2.03 15.08
CA LEU A 332 6.49 2.32 15.29
C LEU A 332 7.04 2.96 14.02
N MET A 333 7.88 3.97 14.19
CA MET A 333 8.55 4.64 13.09
C MET A 333 10.05 4.73 13.36
N LEU A 334 10.86 4.60 12.32
CA LEU A 334 12.26 5.01 12.39
C LEU A 334 12.77 5.60 11.08
N HIS A 335 13.88 6.35 11.17
CA HIS A 335 14.65 6.80 10.02
C HIS A 335 15.79 5.82 9.72
N PRO A 336 15.75 5.07 8.59
CA PRO A 336 16.83 4.13 8.24
C PRO A 336 18.21 4.80 8.16
N ALA A 337 18.26 6.07 7.76
CA ALA A 337 19.48 6.87 7.69
C ALA A 337 20.22 6.98 9.04
N SER A 338 19.50 6.93 10.16
CA SER A 338 20.05 7.06 11.51
C SER A 338 20.59 5.73 12.08
N ILE A 339 20.29 4.59 11.46
CA ILE A 339 20.72 3.30 11.98
C ILE A 339 22.24 3.10 11.83
N ASP A 340 22.86 2.60 12.90
CA ASP A 340 24.31 2.50 13.10
C ASP A 340 25.04 3.87 13.09
N THR A 341 24.41 4.93 13.56
CA THR A 341 25.08 6.19 13.87
C THR A 341 25.08 6.45 15.38
N ALA A 342 25.99 7.33 15.84
CA ALA A 342 26.14 7.61 17.26
C ALA A 342 24.83 8.12 17.88
N GLY A 343 24.42 7.52 19.02
CA GLY A 343 23.19 7.86 19.72
C GLY A 343 21.92 7.15 19.22
N PHE A 344 22.03 6.31 18.19
CA PHE A 344 20.91 5.58 17.61
C PHE A 344 21.12 4.06 17.67
N MET A 345 20.04 3.31 17.45
CA MET A 345 20.01 1.86 17.41
C MET A 345 21.00 1.32 16.38
N THR A 346 21.66 0.22 16.76
CA THR A 346 22.37 -0.61 15.79
C THR A 346 21.39 -1.47 14.99
N THR A 347 21.84 -1.99 13.85
CA THR A 347 21.08 -2.99 13.08
C THR A 347 20.69 -4.20 13.94
N ALA A 348 21.56 -4.64 14.86
CA ALA A 348 21.29 -5.72 15.80
C ALA A 348 20.18 -5.37 16.82
N ASN A 349 20.11 -4.11 17.25
CA ASN A 349 19.01 -3.65 18.11
C ASN A 349 17.69 -3.63 17.36
N VAL A 350 17.67 -3.17 16.10
CA VAL A 350 16.48 -3.23 15.25
C VAL A 350 16.03 -4.68 15.05
N GLU A 351 16.97 -5.59 14.80
CA GLU A 351 16.68 -7.03 14.71
C GLU A 351 16.05 -7.58 15.99
N THR A 352 16.54 -7.17 17.16
CA THR A 352 15.96 -7.57 18.46
C THR A 352 14.50 -7.12 18.57
N VAL A 353 14.18 -5.90 18.14
CA VAL A 353 12.79 -5.39 18.11
C VAL A 353 11.93 -6.20 17.15
N PHE A 354 12.40 -6.48 15.93
CA PHE A 354 11.63 -7.22 14.93
C PHE A 354 11.41 -8.69 15.33
N ALA A 355 12.39 -9.30 16.00
CA ALA A 355 12.25 -10.62 16.60
C ALA A 355 11.18 -10.64 17.70
N ASP A 356 11.13 -9.63 18.57
CA ASP A 356 10.08 -9.50 19.61
C ASP A 356 8.69 -9.38 18.97
N LEU A 357 8.54 -8.55 17.93
CA LEU A 357 7.28 -8.43 17.17
C LEU A 357 6.84 -9.77 16.57
N ALA A 358 7.75 -10.49 15.92
CA ALA A 358 7.47 -11.80 15.35
C ALA A 358 7.06 -12.82 16.42
N ALA A 359 7.76 -12.86 17.55
CA ALA A 359 7.46 -13.74 18.67
C ALA A 359 6.07 -13.46 19.26
N ARG A 360 5.74 -12.18 19.50
CA ARG A 360 4.43 -11.75 20.01
C ARG A 360 3.29 -12.06 19.04
N ARG A 361 3.54 -11.94 17.74
CA ARG A 361 2.58 -12.32 16.68
C ARG A 361 2.31 -13.81 16.68
N VAL A 362 3.35 -14.64 16.80
CA VAL A 362 3.23 -16.11 16.93
C VAL A 362 2.48 -16.50 18.21
N ALA A 363 2.74 -15.80 19.31
CA ALA A 363 2.01 -15.98 20.57
C ALA A 363 0.54 -15.51 20.50
N GLY A 364 0.11 -14.87 19.41
CA GLY A 364 -1.26 -14.40 19.22
C GLY A 364 -1.63 -13.19 20.08
N THR A 365 -0.64 -12.44 20.58
CA THR A 365 -0.89 -11.23 21.40
C THR A 365 -1.08 -9.97 20.56
N ILE A 366 -0.41 -9.93 19.41
CA ILE A 366 -0.48 -8.82 18.47
C ILE A 366 -0.77 -9.33 17.06
N GLU A 367 -1.24 -8.42 16.21
CA GLU A 367 -1.28 -8.60 14.78
C GLU A 367 -0.40 -7.54 14.13
N ILE A 368 0.49 -7.94 13.21
CA ILE A 368 1.27 -6.99 12.43
C ILE A 368 0.49 -6.65 11.16
N LEU A 369 0.17 -5.38 11.00
CA LEU A 369 -0.57 -4.81 9.87
C LEU A 369 0.30 -3.76 9.18
N THR A 370 0.00 -3.44 7.91
CA THR A 370 0.59 -2.24 7.33
C THR A 370 0.06 -1.00 8.06
N PRO A 371 0.76 0.14 7.98
CA PRO A 371 0.23 1.42 8.43
C PRO A 371 -1.17 1.71 7.94
N THR A 372 -1.50 1.42 6.68
CA THR A 372 -2.88 1.63 6.19
C THR A 372 -3.87 0.57 6.69
N GLY A 373 -3.49 -0.70 6.79
CA GLY A 373 -4.34 -1.76 7.35
C GLY A 373 -4.69 -1.49 8.82
N SER A 374 -3.75 -0.92 9.58
CA SER A 374 -3.98 -0.50 10.97
C SER A 374 -5.06 0.57 11.14
N LEU A 375 -5.34 1.36 10.09
CA LEU A 375 -6.40 2.38 10.09
C LEU A 375 -7.81 1.81 9.87
N LEU A 376 -7.92 0.49 9.61
CA LEU A 376 -9.16 -0.26 9.48
C LEU A 376 -9.23 -1.44 10.46
N ALA A 377 -8.32 -1.47 11.44
CA ALA A 377 -8.21 -2.57 12.36
C ALA A 377 -9.40 -2.59 13.34
N ASP A 378 -10.02 -3.76 13.49
CA ASP A 378 -11.11 -3.97 14.43
C ASP A 378 -10.86 -5.23 15.28
N PRO A 379 -10.59 -5.10 16.59
CA PRO A 379 -10.40 -6.25 17.48
C PRO A 379 -11.69 -7.04 17.72
N ASN A 380 -12.87 -6.46 17.49
CA ASN A 380 -14.14 -7.14 17.70
C ASN A 380 -14.58 -7.95 16.48
N SER A 381 -13.86 -7.84 15.37
CA SER A 381 -14.11 -8.58 14.13
C SER A 381 -13.07 -9.69 13.93
N ASN A 382 -13.54 -10.84 13.43
CA ASN A 382 -12.70 -11.90 12.89
C ASN A 382 -12.67 -11.92 11.36
N HIS A 383 -13.37 -10.98 10.72
CA HIS A 383 -13.45 -10.91 9.27
C HIS A 383 -12.19 -10.26 8.70
N ARG A 384 -11.58 -10.95 7.73
CA ARG A 384 -10.66 -10.38 6.76
C ARG A 384 -11.03 -10.89 5.40
N ASP A 385 -10.93 -10.03 4.41
CA ASP A 385 -11.11 -10.43 3.02
C ASP A 385 -9.99 -11.40 2.63
N ASP A 386 -10.36 -12.59 2.19
CA ASP A 386 -9.46 -13.69 1.82
C ASP A 386 -9.69 -14.08 0.37
N LEU A 387 -8.61 -14.10 -0.41
CA LEU A 387 -8.67 -14.47 -1.81
C LEU A 387 -8.60 -15.97 -2.05
N ILE A 388 -8.14 -16.76 -1.08
CA ILE A 388 -8.07 -18.22 -1.21
C ILE A 388 -9.41 -18.85 -0.86
N THR A 389 -9.80 -19.80 -1.69
CA THR A 389 -10.95 -20.68 -1.47
C THR A 389 -10.48 -22.06 -0.99
N ASN A 390 -11.28 -22.71 -0.15
CA ASN A 390 -11.00 -24.06 0.36
C ASN A 390 -9.59 -24.22 0.98
N GLY A 391 -9.10 -23.19 1.68
CA GLY A 391 -7.79 -23.23 2.33
C GLY A 391 -7.66 -24.24 3.48
N SER A 392 -8.78 -24.69 4.03
CA SER A 392 -8.84 -25.74 5.06
C SER A 392 -8.91 -27.17 4.49
N PHE A 393 -8.99 -27.32 3.17
CA PHE A 393 -9.09 -28.61 2.48
C PHE A 393 -10.27 -29.50 2.91
N ARG A 394 -11.29 -28.95 3.58
CA ARG A 394 -12.49 -29.69 4.02
C ARG A 394 -13.24 -30.33 2.86
N ASN A 395 -13.17 -29.72 1.67
CA ASN A 395 -13.78 -30.23 0.45
C ASN A 395 -12.71 -30.85 -0.48
N GLY A 396 -11.71 -31.52 0.08
CA GLY A 396 -10.60 -32.07 -0.69
C GLY A 396 -9.77 -30.96 -1.34
N PHE A 397 -9.35 -31.19 -2.59
CA PHE A 397 -8.56 -30.25 -3.38
C PHE A 397 -9.38 -29.38 -4.34
N THR A 398 -10.70 -29.22 -4.13
CA THR A 398 -11.51 -28.31 -4.98
C THR A 398 -10.88 -26.90 -5.00
N GLY A 399 -10.64 -26.37 -6.20
CA GLY A 399 -10.00 -25.07 -6.42
C GLY A 399 -8.45 -25.10 -6.41
N TRP A 400 -7.84 -26.25 -6.10
CA TRP A 400 -6.40 -26.43 -6.10
C TRP A 400 -5.93 -27.30 -7.28
N ALA A 401 -4.79 -26.96 -7.86
CA ALA A 401 -4.08 -27.72 -8.88
C ALA A 401 -2.77 -28.31 -8.32
N ASN A 402 -2.06 -29.09 -9.14
CA ASN A 402 -0.84 -29.82 -8.77
C ASN A 402 -1.04 -30.80 -7.60
N THR A 403 -2.18 -31.49 -7.61
CA THR A 403 -2.60 -32.40 -6.53
C THR A 403 -2.01 -33.81 -6.63
N LEU A 404 -1.25 -34.10 -7.70
CA LEU A 404 -0.57 -35.38 -7.84
C LEU A 404 0.42 -35.56 -6.67
N ASN A 405 0.40 -36.74 -6.06
CA ASN A 405 1.16 -37.08 -4.84
C ASN A 405 0.77 -36.30 -3.59
N TRP A 406 -0.37 -35.61 -3.60
CA TRP A 406 -0.99 -35.08 -2.40
C TRP A 406 -2.18 -35.94 -1.99
N THR A 407 -2.36 -36.10 -0.69
CA THR A 407 -3.57 -36.68 -0.11
C THR A 407 -4.15 -35.72 0.91
N THR A 408 -5.47 -35.77 1.11
CA THR A 408 -6.09 -35.10 2.25
C THR A 408 -6.17 -36.07 3.43
N ALA A 409 -5.92 -35.55 4.62
CA ALA A 409 -5.98 -36.27 5.88
C ALA A 409 -6.67 -35.42 6.95
N VAL A 410 -7.09 -36.08 8.03
CA VAL A 410 -7.78 -35.45 9.15
C VAL A 410 -7.08 -35.82 10.45
N SER A 411 -6.88 -34.84 11.33
CA SER A 411 -6.38 -35.04 12.69
C SER A 411 -7.15 -34.12 13.63
N GLY A 412 -7.97 -34.73 14.50
CA GLY A 412 -8.98 -33.98 15.27
C GLY A 412 -9.95 -33.25 14.34
N ASN A 413 -10.14 -31.94 14.56
CA ASN A 413 -11.01 -31.08 13.75
C ASN A 413 -10.28 -30.36 12.60
N VAL A 414 -9.05 -30.79 12.27
CA VAL A 414 -8.23 -30.17 11.23
C VAL A 414 -8.11 -31.12 10.05
N THR A 415 -8.62 -30.68 8.90
CA THR A 415 -8.32 -31.29 7.59
C THR A 415 -7.08 -30.62 7.01
N TYR A 416 -6.19 -31.41 6.43
CA TYR A 416 -4.93 -30.92 5.86
C TYR A 416 -4.54 -31.70 4.62
N ALA A 417 -3.75 -31.06 3.76
CA ALA A 417 -3.08 -31.69 2.63
C ALA A 417 -1.71 -32.22 3.09
N THR A 418 -1.34 -33.43 2.71
CA THR A 418 -0.05 -34.05 3.07
C THR A 418 0.68 -34.60 1.86
N THR A 419 2.01 -34.51 1.86
CA THR A 419 2.86 -35.09 0.81
C THR A 419 4.29 -35.37 1.27
N THR A 420 4.96 -36.30 0.59
CA THR A 420 6.42 -36.57 0.68
C THR A 420 7.18 -36.18 -0.59
N THR A 421 6.50 -36.04 -1.73
CA THR A 421 7.12 -35.85 -3.06
C THR A 421 6.35 -34.90 -3.98
N GLY A 422 5.20 -34.37 -3.53
CA GLY A 422 4.32 -33.53 -4.30
C GLY A 422 4.96 -32.19 -4.65
N THR A 423 4.65 -31.71 -5.85
CA THR A 423 4.95 -30.33 -6.26
C THR A 423 4.08 -29.34 -5.46
N PRO A 424 4.43 -28.05 -5.37
CA PRO A 424 3.59 -27.09 -4.67
C PRO A 424 2.14 -27.06 -5.16
N LEU A 425 1.19 -27.15 -4.22
CA LEU A 425 -0.23 -26.95 -4.50
C LEU A 425 -0.41 -25.52 -4.96
N THR A 426 -1.18 -25.33 -6.04
CA THR A 426 -1.43 -24.00 -6.61
C THR A 426 -2.91 -23.67 -6.65
N GLN A 427 -3.26 -22.41 -6.37
CA GLN A 427 -4.58 -21.86 -6.64
C GLN A 427 -4.45 -20.62 -7.52
N THR A 428 -5.17 -20.63 -8.63
CA THR A 428 -5.27 -19.49 -9.55
C THR A 428 -6.45 -18.62 -9.14
N ILE A 429 -6.19 -17.33 -8.95
CA ILE A 429 -7.16 -16.35 -8.45
C ILE A 429 -7.33 -15.27 -9.52
N SER A 430 -8.53 -15.19 -10.10
CA SER A 430 -8.89 -14.13 -11.05
C SER A 430 -9.25 -12.84 -10.31
N LEU A 431 -8.63 -11.73 -10.71
CA LEU A 431 -8.90 -10.40 -10.17
C LEU A 431 -9.85 -9.56 -11.04
N ASN A 432 -10.33 -10.09 -12.16
CA ASN A 432 -11.20 -9.38 -13.14
C ASN A 432 -12.55 -8.88 -12.56
N ARG A 433 -12.99 -9.40 -11.41
CA ARG A 433 -14.18 -8.92 -10.69
C ARG A 433 -13.85 -8.37 -9.31
N ARG A 434 -12.57 -8.14 -9.06
CA ARG A 434 -11.98 -7.75 -7.77
C ARG A 434 -10.96 -6.62 -7.98
N GLU A 435 -11.16 -5.80 -9.02
CA GLU A 435 -10.28 -4.69 -9.39
C GLU A 435 -10.11 -3.68 -8.26
N ALA A 436 -11.16 -3.51 -7.43
CA ALA A 436 -11.10 -2.67 -6.25
C ALA A 436 -9.95 -3.06 -5.29
N LEU A 437 -9.51 -4.34 -5.29
CA LEU A 437 -8.49 -4.90 -4.40
C LEU A 437 -7.05 -4.67 -4.87
N LEU A 438 -6.84 -4.25 -6.12
CA LEU A 438 -5.51 -3.99 -6.69
C LEU A 438 -4.77 -2.94 -5.87
N GLY A 439 -3.44 -2.93 -5.82
CA GLY A 439 -2.69 -1.97 -4.99
C GLY A 439 -2.76 -2.23 -3.48
N GLY A 440 -3.63 -3.15 -3.02
CA GLY A 440 -3.75 -3.52 -1.62
C GLY A 440 -2.65 -4.49 -1.20
N THR A 441 -2.15 -4.29 0.02
CA THR A 441 -1.22 -5.22 0.65
C THR A 441 -1.99 -6.40 1.27
N ARG A 442 -1.45 -7.60 1.07
CA ARG A 442 -2.00 -8.86 1.57
C ARG A 442 -0.91 -9.74 2.14
N GLU A 443 -1.31 -10.76 2.87
CA GLU A 443 -0.41 -11.76 3.40
C GLU A 443 -0.95 -13.15 3.10
N LEU A 444 -0.10 -13.96 2.47
CA LEU A 444 -0.33 -15.39 2.41
C LEU A 444 0.07 -16.00 3.75
N VAL A 445 -0.89 -16.63 4.41
CA VAL A 445 -0.74 -17.29 5.70
C VAL A 445 -1.25 -18.71 5.60
N TYR A 446 -0.48 -19.66 6.10
CA TYR A 446 -0.95 -21.03 6.28
C TYR A 446 -0.24 -21.71 7.44
N ARG A 447 -0.86 -22.78 7.94
CA ARG A 447 -0.24 -23.64 8.94
C ARG A 447 0.45 -24.80 8.25
N VAL A 448 1.66 -25.10 8.69
CA VAL A 448 2.48 -26.18 8.16
C VAL A 448 3.14 -26.96 9.30
N ARG A 449 3.39 -28.25 9.11
CA ARG A 449 4.27 -29.04 9.98
C ARG A 449 5.05 -30.06 9.17
N ALA A 450 6.17 -30.50 9.71
CA ALA A 450 7.02 -31.53 9.13
C ALA A 450 7.62 -32.41 10.23
N THR A 451 7.23 -33.68 10.29
CA THR A 451 7.62 -34.57 11.40
C THR A 451 9.10 -34.96 11.39
N THR A 452 9.75 -34.92 10.23
CA THR A 452 11.20 -35.20 10.08
C THR A 452 11.99 -33.99 9.58
N GLY A 453 11.38 -32.80 9.60
CA GLY A 453 11.94 -31.57 9.07
C GLY A 453 11.82 -31.48 7.55
N ALA A 454 11.64 -30.27 7.03
CA ALA A 454 11.46 -30.04 5.60
C ALA A 454 11.78 -28.59 5.23
N VAL A 455 12.01 -28.35 3.94
CA VAL A 455 11.94 -27.00 3.37
C VAL A 455 10.62 -26.90 2.61
N VAL A 456 9.84 -25.87 2.91
CA VAL A 456 8.62 -25.54 2.17
C VAL A 456 8.81 -24.20 1.47
N ARG A 457 8.16 -24.02 0.32
CA ARG A 457 8.19 -22.77 -0.43
C ARG A 457 6.79 -22.21 -0.56
N THR A 458 6.71 -20.90 -0.37
CA THR A 458 5.56 -20.05 -0.61
C THR A 458 5.86 -19.21 -1.85
N ASN A 459 4.95 -19.23 -2.84
CA ASN A 459 5.02 -18.36 -4.00
C ASN A 459 3.70 -17.59 -4.15
N ILE A 460 3.80 -16.33 -4.53
CA ILE A 460 2.68 -15.52 -5.00
C ILE A 460 3.17 -14.86 -6.29
N LEU A 461 2.61 -15.32 -7.41
CA LEU A 461 3.11 -15.04 -8.75
C LEU A 461 2.02 -14.33 -9.57
N GLY A 462 2.45 -13.48 -10.49
CA GLY A 462 1.58 -12.90 -11.51
C GLY A 462 2.32 -11.86 -12.34
N THR A 463 1.60 -11.14 -13.21
CA THR A 463 2.21 -10.10 -14.04
C THR A 463 2.89 -9.03 -13.18
N GLY A 464 4.22 -8.92 -13.27
CA GLY A 464 5.01 -7.95 -12.48
C GLY A 464 5.18 -8.31 -11.00
N MET A 465 4.89 -9.55 -10.60
CA MET A 465 5.02 -10.02 -9.22
C MET A 465 5.72 -11.39 -9.16
N ASP A 466 6.76 -11.51 -8.33
CA ASP A 466 7.47 -12.77 -8.10
C ASP A 466 7.85 -12.93 -6.62
N ALA A 467 6.83 -12.93 -5.76
CA ALA A 467 7.02 -12.99 -4.32
C ALA A 467 7.24 -14.44 -3.87
N ARG A 468 8.48 -14.81 -3.56
CA ARG A 468 8.86 -16.15 -3.09
C ARG A 468 9.48 -16.13 -1.70
N LYS A 469 9.25 -17.19 -0.92
CA LYS A 469 9.97 -17.43 0.34
C LYS A 469 10.10 -18.93 0.60
N GLU A 470 11.27 -19.33 1.09
CA GLU A 470 11.48 -20.67 1.64
C GLU A 470 11.44 -20.61 3.17
N HIS A 471 10.81 -21.62 3.77
CA HIS A 471 10.73 -21.80 5.20
C HIS A 471 11.37 -23.15 5.56
N THR A 472 12.40 -23.10 6.38
CA THR A 472 13.02 -24.29 6.96
C THR A 472 12.27 -24.70 8.22
N LEU A 473 11.68 -25.89 8.20
CA LEU A 473 10.91 -26.45 9.29
C LEU A 473 11.77 -27.45 10.06
N SER A 474 11.85 -27.29 11.38
CA SER A 474 12.41 -28.31 12.26
C SER A 474 11.49 -29.53 12.34
N ALA A 475 12.06 -30.70 12.63
CA ALA A 475 11.29 -31.92 12.89
C ALA A 475 10.35 -31.71 14.09
N SER A 476 9.04 -31.66 13.83
CA SER A 476 8.03 -31.41 14.85
C SER A 476 6.64 -31.87 14.41
N PRO A 477 5.84 -32.47 15.31
CA PRO A 477 4.42 -32.75 15.05
C PRO A 477 3.53 -31.49 15.17
N ASN A 478 4.09 -30.38 15.67
CA ASN A 478 3.35 -29.16 15.93
C ASN A 478 3.19 -28.32 14.66
N TRP A 479 1.99 -27.77 14.49
CA TRP A 479 1.71 -26.79 13.45
C TRP A 479 2.40 -25.47 13.76
N VAL A 480 3.14 -24.94 12.79
CA VAL A 480 3.66 -23.58 12.79
C VAL A 480 2.95 -22.77 11.72
N GLU A 481 2.75 -21.48 11.96
CA GLU A 481 2.20 -20.56 10.97
C GLU A 481 3.35 -19.94 10.18
N VAL A 482 3.29 -20.02 8.86
CA VAL A 482 4.23 -19.37 7.95
C VAL A 482 3.51 -18.29 7.14
N ARG A 483 4.26 -17.28 6.72
CA ARG A 483 3.72 -16.05 6.17
C ARG A 483 4.53 -15.56 4.98
N LYS A 484 3.87 -14.85 4.07
CA LYS A 484 4.52 -14.05 3.04
C LYS A 484 3.66 -12.82 2.73
N PRO A 485 4.07 -11.62 3.21
CA PRO A 485 3.42 -10.38 2.82
C PRO A 485 3.76 -10.02 1.36
N VAL A 486 2.80 -9.41 0.66
CA VAL A 486 2.86 -9.04 -0.76
C VAL A 486 1.97 -7.83 -1.01
N THR A 487 2.32 -6.97 -1.96
CA THR A 487 1.43 -5.90 -2.44
C THR A 487 0.99 -6.23 -3.86
N ILE A 488 -0.32 -6.36 -4.08
CA ILE A 488 -0.86 -6.60 -5.42
C ILE A 488 -0.61 -5.34 -6.25
N PRO A 489 0.01 -5.39 -7.44
CA PRO A 489 0.22 -4.20 -8.25
C PRO A 489 -1.10 -3.48 -8.56
N ALA A 490 -1.10 -2.15 -8.49
CA ALA A 490 -2.26 -1.32 -8.80
C ALA A 490 -2.66 -1.38 -10.30
N ASN A 491 -1.71 -1.75 -11.16
CA ASN A 491 -1.88 -1.95 -12.60
C ASN A 491 -1.88 -3.44 -12.98
N PHE A 492 -2.11 -4.34 -12.03
CA PHE A 492 -2.07 -5.78 -12.26
C PHE A 492 -3.13 -6.21 -13.29
N THR A 493 -2.75 -7.13 -14.17
CA THR A 493 -3.65 -7.78 -15.11
C THR A 493 -3.46 -9.28 -15.09
N GLY A 494 -4.58 -10.00 -15.26
CA GLY A 494 -4.59 -11.45 -15.35
C GLY A 494 -4.89 -12.14 -14.02
N GLU A 495 -4.16 -13.22 -13.76
CA GLU A 495 -4.42 -14.12 -12.66
C GLU A 495 -3.26 -14.15 -11.68
N LEU A 496 -3.60 -14.14 -10.39
CA LEU A 496 -2.64 -14.37 -9.32
C LEU A 496 -2.52 -15.87 -9.08
N ILE A 497 -1.31 -16.41 -9.03
CA ILE A 497 -1.05 -17.81 -8.69
C ILE A 497 -0.45 -17.84 -7.30
N VAL A 498 -1.19 -18.42 -6.36
CA VAL A 498 -0.69 -18.72 -5.02
C VAL A 498 -0.22 -20.16 -5.00
N ALA A 499 1.01 -20.41 -4.54
CA ALA A 499 1.56 -21.75 -4.38
C ALA A 499 2.14 -21.98 -2.99
N ALA A 500 1.90 -23.17 -2.44
CA ALA A 500 2.52 -23.62 -1.19
C ALA A 500 2.83 -25.12 -1.27
N GLY A 501 4.04 -25.52 -0.88
CA GLY A 501 4.37 -26.94 -0.81
C GLY A 501 5.82 -27.24 -0.48
N ARG A 502 6.13 -28.54 -0.49
CA ARG A 502 7.45 -29.07 -0.18
C ARG A 502 8.46 -28.74 -1.28
N VAL A 503 9.68 -28.39 -0.87
CA VAL A 503 10.88 -28.31 -1.73
C VAL A 503 11.75 -29.54 -1.48
N SER A 504 12.04 -29.85 -0.22
CA SER A 504 12.91 -30.96 0.18
C SER A 504 12.60 -31.46 1.60
N GLY A 505 13.21 -32.57 2.01
CA GLY A 505 13.09 -33.15 3.35
C GLY A 505 11.95 -34.17 3.51
N GLY A 506 11.33 -34.20 4.68
CA GLY A 506 10.31 -35.17 5.07
C GLY A 506 8.91 -34.96 4.50
N THR A 507 7.94 -35.58 5.16
CA THR A 507 6.51 -35.32 4.95
C THR A 507 6.17 -33.88 5.36
N VAL A 508 5.39 -33.20 4.53
CA VAL A 508 4.87 -31.85 4.78
C VAL A 508 3.35 -31.91 4.81
N ASP A 509 2.77 -31.37 5.88
CA ASP A 509 1.33 -31.17 6.03
C ASP A 509 1.00 -29.67 5.95
N ILE A 510 -0.04 -29.28 5.20
CA ILE A 510 -0.48 -27.89 5.02
C ILE A 510 -1.99 -27.75 5.31
N THR A 511 -2.40 -26.69 6.00
CA THR A 511 -3.81 -26.35 6.23
C THR A 511 -4.01 -24.85 6.43
N ASN A 512 -5.27 -24.41 6.39
CA ASN A 512 -5.73 -23.05 6.62
C ASN A 512 -4.99 -21.98 5.80
N ALA A 513 -4.75 -22.25 4.52
CA ALA A 513 -4.18 -21.28 3.59
C ALA A 513 -5.14 -20.13 3.33
N ARG A 514 -4.65 -18.90 3.49
CA ARG A 514 -5.40 -17.64 3.33
C ARG A 514 -4.52 -16.61 2.66
N LEU A 515 -5.02 -15.87 1.69
CA LEU A 515 -4.38 -14.66 1.16
C LEU A 515 -5.23 -13.46 1.58
N GLN A 516 -4.96 -12.99 2.79
CA GLN A 516 -5.82 -12.07 3.52
C GLN A 516 -5.31 -10.64 3.51
N SER A 517 -6.19 -9.65 3.63
CA SER A 517 -5.78 -8.25 3.83
C SER A 517 -5.01 -8.05 5.14
N ILE A 518 -4.01 -7.15 5.11
CA ILE A 518 -3.17 -6.75 6.25
C ILE A 518 -2.90 -5.26 6.26
#